data_AF-A0A0A1MF68-F1
#
_entry.id   AF-A0A0A1MF68-F1
#
_cell.length_a   1.000
_cell.length_b   1.000
_cell.length_c   1.000
_cell.angle_alpha   90.00
_cell.angle_beta   90.00
_cell.angle_gamma   90.00
#
_symmetry.space_group_name_H-M   'P 1'
#
loop_
_entity.id
_entity.type
_entity.pdbx_description
1 polymer ?
#
loop_
_entity_poly.entity_id
_entity_poly.type
_entity_poly.pdbx_seq_one_letter_code
_entity_poly.pdbx_strand_id
1 'polypeptide(L)'
;MLVSDRNFNTYEAFEEKRQQTDEILEYIDGIIYISPSPSITHQRMASFLHGELHNLLKNSGCEVFSAPTDVLFEQSGNDHNKNKRVVPDLFVTCNP
;
A
#
# COMPACT_ATOMS: atom_id res chain seq x y z
N MET A 1 7.27 -8.28 4.39
CA MET A 1 6.11 -8.20 5.30
C MET A 1 6.29 -9.15 6.46
N LEU A 2 6.00 -8.67 7.66
CA LEU A 2 5.78 -9.51 8.85
C LEU A 2 4.28 -9.60 9.11
N VAL A 3 3.80 -10.74 9.60
CA VAL A 3 2.40 -10.89 9.98
C VAL A 3 2.21 -10.35 11.39
N SER A 4 1.34 -9.34 11.56
CA SER A 4 1.07 -8.73 12.88
C SER A 4 0.07 -9.51 13.71
N ASP A 5 -0.82 -10.25 13.05
CA ASP A 5 -1.80 -11.16 13.65
C ASP A 5 -2.02 -12.35 12.70
N ARG A 6 -1.95 -13.57 13.23
CA ARG A 6 -2.14 -14.80 12.45
C ARG A 6 -3.62 -15.15 12.25
N ASN A 7 -4.54 -14.37 12.81
CA ASN A 7 -5.97 -14.54 12.67
C ASN A 7 -6.56 -13.65 11.58
N PHE A 8 -7.74 -14.05 11.08
CA PHE A 8 -8.56 -13.17 10.26
C PHE A 8 -9.13 -12.03 11.12
N ASN A 9 -8.97 -10.81 10.63
CA ASN A 9 -9.38 -9.56 11.22
C ASN A 9 -10.42 -8.88 10.34
N THR A 10 -11.38 -8.20 10.97
CA THR A 10 -12.27 -7.29 10.26
C THR A 10 -11.54 -6.05 9.79
N TYR A 11 -12.03 -5.39 8.75
CA TYR A 11 -11.46 -4.13 8.26
C TYR A 11 -11.51 -3.01 9.32
N GLU A 12 -12.56 -2.97 10.14
CA GLU A 12 -12.71 -2.01 11.24
C GLU A 12 -11.60 -2.16 12.30
N ALA A 13 -11.39 -3.39 12.80
CA ALA A 13 -10.29 -3.69 13.72
C ALA A 13 -8.90 -3.33 13.15
N PHE A 14 -8.71 -3.46 11.84
CA PHE A 14 -7.50 -3.00 11.17
C PHE A 14 -7.32 -1.47 11.25
N GLU A 15 -8.37 -0.70 10.96
CA GLU A 15 -8.32 0.76 11.03
C GLU A 15 -8.08 1.27 12.46
N GLU A 16 -8.70 0.65 13.47
CA GLU A 16 -8.44 0.97 14.88
C GLU A 16 -6.97 0.74 15.25
N LYS A 17 -6.42 -0.41 14.86
CA LYS A 17 -5.01 -0.74 15.12
C LYS A 17 -4.06 0.25 14.45
N ARG A 18 -4.37 0.67 13.22
CA ARG A 18 -3.58 1.63 12.45
C ARG A 18 -3.51 3.01 13.12
N GLN A 19 -4.56 3.43 13.83
CA GLN A 19 -4.55 4.71 14.56
C GLN A 19 -3.71 4.67 15.85
N GLN A 20 -3.32 3.48 16.31
CA GLN A 20 -2.62 3.27 17.58
C GLN A 20 -1.11 3.06 17.41
N THR A 21 -0.60 2.99 16.18
CA THR A 21 0.80 2.73 15.89
C THR A 21 1.31 3.60 14.73
N ASP A 22 2.60 3.92 14.76
CA ASP A 22 3.29 4.59 13.65
C ASP A 22 3.83 3.58 12.61
N GLU A 23 3.62 2.27 12.83
CA GLU A 23 3.99 1.24 11.88
C GLU A 23 3.15 1.31 10.60
N ILE A 24 3.77 0.99 9.45
CA ILE A 24 3.05 0.84 8.19
C ILE A 24 2.31 -0.49 8.21
N LEU A 25 0.98 -0.42 8.32
CA LEU A 25 0.11 -1.59 8.28
C LEU A 25 -0.61 -1.71 6.93
N GLU A 26 -0.66 -2.94 6.43
CA GLU A 26 -1.40 -3.31 5.22
C GLU A 26 -2.42 -4.40 5.56
N TYR A 27 -3.62 -4.29 4.98
CA TYR A 27 -4.71 -5.23 5.17
C TYR A 27 -5.00 -5.96 3.85
N ILE A 28 -4.76 -7.27 3.86
CA ILE A 28 -4.91 -8.12 2.69
C ILE A 28 -5.66 -9.39 3.09
N ASP A 29 -6.85 -9.57 2.53
CA ASP A 29 -7.67 -10.77 2.68
C ASP A 29 -7.91 -11.16 4.16
N GLY A 30 -8.23 -10.16 4.99
CA GLY A 30 -8.46 -10.36 6.42
C GLY A 30 -7.20 -10.44 7.27
N ILE A 31 -6.00 -10.30 6.71
CA ILE A 31 -4.76 -10.41 7.47
C ILE A 31 -4.07 -9.05 7.53
N ILE A 32 -3.61 -8.67 8.72
CA ILE A 32 -2.87 -7.43 8.95
C ILE A 32 -1.36 -7.72 8.91
N TYR A 33 -0.68 -7.13 7.94
CA TYR A 33 0.76 -7.20 7.77
C TYR A 33 1.44 -5.90 8.20
N ILE A 34 2.61 -6.03 8.80
CA ILE A 34 3.54 -4.92 9.04
C ILE A 34 4.52 -4.86 7.87
N SER A 35 4.63 -3.68 7.28
CA SER A 35 5.65 -3.37 6.30
C SER A 35 6.87 -2.78 6.99
N PRO A 36 7.99 -3.51 7.04
CA PRO A 36 9.19 -3.07 7.76
C PRO A 36 9.81 -1.86 7.08
N SER A 37 10.55 -1.06 7.85
CA SER A 37 11.27 0.09 7.32
C SER A 37 12.20 -0.33 6.17
N PRO A 38 12.18 0.40 5.04
CA PRO A 38 12.98 0.03 3.88
C PRO A 38 14.47 0.26 4.13
N SER A 39 15.31 -0.60 3.55
CA SER A 39 16.76 -0.39 3.56
C SER A 39 17.19 0.69 2.56
N ILE A 40 18.40 1.22 2.71
CA ILE A 40 18.99 2.16 1.73
C ILE A 40 19.03 1.55 0.31
N THR A 41 19.35 0.27 0.20
CA THR A 41 19.35 -0.43 -1.10
C THR A 41 17.95 -0.47 -1.70
N HIS A 42 16.93 -0.77 -0.90
CA HIS A 42 15.54 -0.78 -1.35
C HIS A 42 15.10 0.60 -1.84
N GLN A 43 15.40 1.65 -1.06
CA GLN A 43 15.09 3.03 -1.44
C GLN A 43 15.79 3.47 -2.72
N ARG A 44 17.08 3.13 -2.89
CA ARG A 44 17.82 3.44 -4.13
C ARG A 44 17.18 2.80 -5.36
N MET A 45 16.74 1.55 -5.24
CA MET A 45 16.07 0.85 -6.35
C MET A 45 14.69 1.44 -6.65
N ALA A 46 13.90 1.74 -5.62
CA ALA A 46 12.60 2.37 -5.77
C ALA A 46 12.72 3.78 -6.39
N SER A 47 13.68 4.60 -5.96
CA SER A 47 13.92 5.92 -6.55
C SER A 47 14.36 5.85 -8.01
N PHE A 48 15.24 4.90 -8.36
CA PHE A 48 15.65 4.69 -9.74
C PHE A 48 14.45 4.32 -10.63
N LEU A 49 13.66 3.32 -10.20
CA LEU A 49 12.48 2.88 -10.93
C LEU A 49 11.40 3.97 -11.03
N HIS A 50 11.21 4.77 -9.97
CA HIS A 50 10.31 5.92 -10.01
C HIS A 50 10.68 6.90 -11.12
N GLY A 51 11.97 7.27 -11.22
CA GLY A 51 12.45 8.18 -12.26
C GLY A 51 12.28 7.62 -13.67
N GLU A 52 12.61 6.34 -13.89
CA GLU A 52 12.42 5.68 -15.18
C GLU A 52 10.94 5.62 -15.58
N LEU A 53 10.06 5.23 -14.65
CA LEU A 53 8.61 5.20 -14.88
C LEU A 53 8.05 6.60 -15.14
N HIS A 54 8.48 7.61 -14.37
CA HIS A 54 8.03 8.98 -14.56
C HIS A 54 8.36 9.50 -15.96
N ASN A 55 9.58 9.24 -16.44
CA ASN A 55 10.00 9.62 -17.78
C ASN A 55 9.22 8.87 -18.86
N LEU A 56 9.01 7.56 -18.69
CA LEU A 56 8.26 6.72 -19.62
C LEU A 56 6.79 7.16 -19.74
N LEU A 57 6.17 7.51 -18.62
CA LEU A 57 4.75 7.86 -18.53
C LEU A 57 4.48 9.35 -18.83
N LYS A 58 5.53 10.14 -19.13
CA LYS A 58 5.37 11.55 -19.44
C LYS A 58 4.42 11.75 -20.63
N ASN A 59 3.38 12.57 -20.43
CA ASN A 59 2.29 12.83 -21.39
C ASN A 59 1.41 11.62 -21.73
N SER A 60 1.47 10.52 -20.99
CA SER A 60 0.63 9.32 -21.22
C SER A 60 -0.77 9.42 -20.60
N GLY A 61 -1.00 10.41 -19.73
CA GLY A 61 -2.18 10.46 -18.84
C GLY A 61 -2.04 9.59 -17.60
N CYS A 62 -0.88 8.96 -17.37
CA CYS A 62 -0.58 8.19 -16.16
C CYS A 62 0.47 8.86 -15.29
N GLU A 63 0.41 8.59 -13.99
CA GLU A 63 1.30 9.12 -12.97
C GLU A 63 1.82 8.00 -12.07
N VAL A 64 3.09 8.11 -11.64
CA VAL A 64 3.75 7.18 -10.73
C VAL A 64 3.98 7.83 -9.37
N PHE A 65 3.57 7.14 -8.31
CA PHE A 65 3.66 7.53 -6.91
C PHE A 65 4.61 6.59 -6.17
N SER A 66 5.32 7.10 -5.17
CA SER A 66 6.19 6.31 -4.30
C SER A 66 5.60 6.15 -2.91
N ALA A 67 6.03 5.10 -2.19
CA ALA A 67 5.74 4.98 -0.77
C ALA A 67 6.23 6.22 0.04
N PRO A 68 5.58 6.55 1.16
CA PRO A 68 4.31 5.97 1.63
C PRO A 68 3.12 6.55 0.86
N THR A 69 2.31 5.68 0.25
CA THR A 69 1.03 6.05 -0.37
C THR A 69 0.04 4.94 -0.06
N ASP A 70 -1.08 5.27 0.58
CA ASP A 70 -2.14 4.29 0.82
C ASP A 70 -2.97 4.07 -0.45
N VAL A 71 -3.11 2.82 -0.86
CA VAL A 71 -4.02 2.42 -1.94
C VAL A 71 -5.13 1.57 -1.34
N LEU A 72 -6.36 2.09 -1.39
CA LEU A 72 -7.56 1.42 -0.95
C LEU A 72 -8.27 0.81 -2.16
N PHE A 73 -8.43 -0.52 -2.14
CA PHE A 73 -9.29 -1.26 -3.06
C PHE A 73 -10.59 -1.58 -2.32
N GLU A 74 -11.62 -0.79 -2.58
CA GLU A 74 -12.96 -1.03 -2.04
C GLU A 74 -13.67 -2.10 -2.86
N GLN A 75 -14.30 -3.06 -2.19
CA GLN A 75 -15.19 -4.00 -2.87
C GLN A 75 -16.61 -3.43 -2.98
N SER A 76 -17.24 -3.61 -4.13
CA SER A 76 -18.63 -3.23 -4.33
C SER A 76 -19.56 -4.10 -3.47
N GLY A 77 -20.31 -3.48 -2.56
CA GLY A 77 -21.26 -4.13 -1.66
C GLY A 77 -21.12 -3.66 -0.21
N ASN A 78 -21.84 -4.30 0.71
CA ASN A 78 -21.83 -3.94 2.15
C ASN A 78 -20.80 -4.75 2.96
N ASP A 79 -19.94 -5.53 2.31
CA ASP A 79 -18.96 -6.40 2.98
C ASP A 79 -17.58 -5.73 3.02
N HIS A 80 -17.42 -4.79 3.95
CA HIS A 80 -16.19 -4.01 4.14
C HIS A 80 -14.97 -4.88 4.47
N ASN A 81 -15.16 -6.10 4.96
CA ASN A 81 -14.05 -7.03 5.25
C ASN A 81 -13.35 -7.55 3.98
N LYS A 82 -13.92 -7.29 2.81
CA LYS A 82 -13.27 -7.58 1.52
C LYS A 82 -12.48 -6.40 0.96
N ASN A 83 -12.50 -5.25 1.64
CA ASN A 83 -11.62 -4.15 1.28
C ASN A 83 -10.17 -4.59 1.45
N LYS A 84 -9.29 -4.04 0.62
CA LYS A 84 -7.85 -4.28 0.71
C LYS A 84 -7.15 -2.95 0.75
N ARG A 85 -6.28 -2.74 1.75
CA ARG A 85 -5.45 -1.54 1.86
C ARG A 85 -3.99 -1.95 1.82
N VAL A 86 -3.24 -1.38 0.88
CA VAL A 86 -1.81 -1.66 0.69
C VAL A 86 -1.03 -0.36 0.61
N VAL A 87 0.26 -0.45 0.91
CA VAL A 87 1.24 0.64 0.80
C VAL A 87 2.37 0.15 -0.10
N PRO A 88 2.19 0.24 -1.43
CA PRO A 88 3.17 -0.24 -2.37
C PRO A 88 4.40 0.67 -2.42
N ASP A 89 5.56 0.09 -2.73
CA ASP A 89 6.80 0.86 -2.93
C ASP A 89 6.66 1.88 -4.07
N LEU A 90 6.00 1.47 -5.15
CA LEU A 90 5.63 2.29 -6.30
C LEU A 90 4.23 1.90 -6.78
N PHE A 91 3.43 2.89 -7.15
CA PHE A 91 2.08 2.72 -7.69
C PHE A 91 1.88 3.59 -8.92
N VAL A 92 1.27 3.04 -9.97
CA VAL A 92 0.91 3.79 -11.18
C VAL A 92 -0.59 3.81 -11.32
N THR A 93 -1.13 4.99 -11.60
CA THR A 93 -2.54 5.16 -11.97
C THR A 93 -2.64 6.03 -13.23
N CYS A 94 -3.71 5.82 -14.00
CA CYS A 94 -3.95 6.50 -15.27
C CYS A 94 -5.29 7.21 -15.23
N ASN A 95 -5.32 8.43 -15.76
CA ASN A 95 -6.41 9.38 -15.59
C ASN A 95 -6.80 9.53 -14.10
N PRO A 96 -5.81 9.81 -13.22
CA PRO A 96 -6.06 9.94 -11.78
C PRO A 96 -7.04 11.06 -11.44
#